data_AF-A0AB34C6I7-F1
#
_entry.id   AF-A0AB34C6I7-F1
#
_cell.length_a   1.000
_cell.length_b   1.000
_cell.length_c   1.000
_cell.angle_alpha   90.00
_cell.angle_beta   90.00
_cell.angle_gamma   90.00
#
_symmetry.space_group_name_H-M   'P 1'
#
loop_
_entity.id
_entity.type
_entity.pdbx_description
1 polymer ?
#
loop_
_entity_poly.entity_id
_entity_poly.type
_entity_poly.pdbx_seq_one_letter_code
_entity_poly.pdbx_strand_id
1 'polypeptide(L)'
;MSALTIEGWCKASDGQKSTPLGEIHFYVDGPLHLRLEEAEERLQKTHEQEAMVDVDMDTMELIMPEGYSPLSDCRMRVYLQHGRGQFHLVGHRASDGSLIYSNAVLIDQLL
;
A
#
# COMPACT_ATOMS: atom_id res chain seq x y z
N MET A 1 1.12 -4.57 -15.83
CA MET A 1 -0.04 -4.16 -15.00
C MET A 1 -0.37 -5.36 -14.15
N SER A 2 -0.26 -5.19 -12.84
CA SER A 2 -0.40 -6.28 -11.87
C SER A 2 -1.69 -6.10 -11.08
N ALA A 3 -2.59 -7.08 -11.18
CA ALA A 3 -3.78 -7.14 -10.34
C ALA A 3 -3.43 -7.88 -9.03
N LEU A 4 -3.67 -7.24 -7.90
CA LEU A 4 -3.33 -7.77 -6.58
C LEU A 4 -4.59 -7.95 -5.74
N THR A 5 -4.65 -9.08 -5.05
CA THR A 5 -5.68 -9.41 -4.05
C THR A 5 -4.95 -9.74 -2.76
N ILE A 6 -4.97 -8.82 -1.80
CA ILE A 6 -4.13 -8.89 -0.61
C ILE A 6 -4.97 -8.71 0.64
N GLU A 7 -4.75 -9.53 1.65
CA GLU A 7 -5.39 -9.35 2.96
C GLU A 7 -5.06 -7.97 3.56
N GLY A 8 -6.09 -7.31 4.08
CA GLY A 8 -6.03 -6.01 4.70
C GLY A 8 -6.33 -6.03 6.19
N TRP A 9 -5.95 -4.93 6.82
CA TRP A 9 -6.12 -4.68 8.25
C TRP A 9 -6.60 -3.26 8.48
N CYS A 10 -7.50 -3.10 9.46
CA CYS A 10 -8.00 -1.81 9.90
C CYS A 10 -7.55 -1.54 11.34
N LYS A 11 -7.08 -0.34 11.60
CA LYS A 11 -6.68 0.14 12.92
C LYS A 11 -7.41 1.45 13.20
N ALA A 12 -8.44 1.37 14.05
CA ALA A 12 -9.34 2.49 14.32
C ALA A 12 -8.66 3.68 15.02
N SER A 13 -7.65 3.42 15.86
CA SER A 13 -6.90 4.48 16.52
C SER A 13 -5.49 4.02 16.91
N ASP A 14 -4.64 4.98 17.23
CA ASP A 14 -3.36 4.70 17.87
C ASP A 14 -3.57 3.99 19.21
N GLY A 15 -2.79 2.94 19.44
CA GLY A 15 -2.90 2.07 20.62
C GLY A 15 -3.90 0.91 20.50
N GLN A 16 -4.80 0.89 19.52
CA GLN A 16 -5.65 -0.28 19.27
C GLN A 16 -4.94 -1.33 18.39
N LYS A 17 -5.29 -2.60 18.63
CA LYS A 17 -4.85 -3.69 17.76
C LYS A 17 -5.56 -3.61 16.43
N SER A 18 -4.84 -3.91 15.36
CA SER A 18 -5.45 -4.02 14.04
C SER A 18 -6.43 -5.20 13.99
N THR A 19 -7.55 -5.00 13.32
CA THR A 19 -8.54 -6.03 13.04
C THR A 19 -8.49 -6.40 11.56
N PRO A 20 -8.70 -7.68 11.18
CA PRO A 20 -8.73 -8.08 9.79
C PRO A 20 -9.95 -7.44 9.10
N LEU A 21 -9.77 -6.87 7.91
CA LEU A 21 -10.85 -6.25 7.13
C LEU A 21 -11.31 -7.08 5.93
N GLY A 22 -10.57 -8.14 5.57
CA GLY A 22 -10.79 -8.95 4.37
C GLY A 22 -9.76 -8.64 3.28
N GLU A 23 -10.08 -8.97 2.04
CA GLU A 23 -9.18 -8.77 0.89
C GLU A 23 -9.36 -7.37 0.29
N ILE A 24 -8.24 -6.68 0.03
CA ILE A 24 -8.18 -5.44 -0.74
C ILE A 24 -7.73 -5.82 -2.14
N HIS A 25 -8.48 -5.39 -3.15
CA HIS A 25 -8.07 -5.57 -4.55
C HIS A 25 -7.63 -4.25 -5.14
N PHE A 26 -6.45 -4.25 -5.76
CA PHE A 26 -5.96 -3.06 -6.45
C PHE A 26 -5.05 -3.40 -7.61
N TYR A 27 -4.90 -2.44 -8.51
CA TYR A 27 -4.07 -2.57 -9.70
C TYR A 27 -2.84 -1.69 -9.59
N VAL A 28 -1.69 -2.26 -9.93
CA VAL A 28 -0.44 -1.53 -10.12
C VAL A 28 -0.20 -1.39 -11.61
N ASP A 29 -0.36 -0.18 -12.12
CA ASP A 29 -0.08 0.17 -13.51
C ASP A 29 1.42 0.39 -13.75
N GLY A 30 1.81 0.66 -15.00
CA GLY A 30 3.22 0.88 -15.36
C GLY A 30 3.85 2.06 -14.62
N PRO A 31 3.23 3.25 -14.63
CA PRO A 31 3.73 4.41 -13.89
C PRO A 31 3.90 4.18 -12.38
N LEU A 32 2.94 3.55 -11.71
CA LEU A 32 3.07 3.24 -10.28
C LEU A 32 4.18 2.21 -10.06
N HIS A 33 4.26 1.16 -10.89
CA HIS A 33 5.32 0.16 -10.79
C HIS A 33 6.71 0.81 -10.88
N LEU A 34 6.94 1.67 -11.87
CA LEU A 34 8.21 2.38 -12.03
C LEU A 34 8.57 3.20 -10.79
N ARG A 35 7.59 3.91 -10.20
CA ARG A 35 7.81 4.69 -8.97
C ARG A 35 8.12 3.83 -7.75
N LEU A 36 7.61 2.59 -7.69
CA LEU A 36 7.98 1.62 -6.66
C LEU A 36 9.43 1.17 -6.84
N GLU A 37 9.86 0.86 -8.07
CA GLU A 37 11.24 0.47 -8.37
C GLU A 37 12.23 1.62 -8.07
N GLU A 38 11.89 2.85 -8.45
CA GLU A 38 12.67 4.05 -8.13
C GLU A 38 12.79 4.27 -6.62
N ALA A 39 11.71 4.03 -5.87
CA ALA A 39 11.72 4.11 -4.42
C ALA A 39 12.63 3.03 -3.82
N GLU A 40 12.55 1.78 -4.30
CA GLU A 40 13.45 0.69 -3.88
C GLU A 40 14.92 1.07 -4.13
N GLU A 41 15.26 1.49 -5.35
CA GLU A 41 16.63 1.84 -5.72
C GLU A 41 17.16 3.01 -4.86
N ARG A 42 16.31 3.99 -4.58
CA ARG A 42 16.64 5.10 -3.68
C ARG A 42 16.96 4.59 -2.26
N LEU A 43 16.12 3.73 -1.68
CA LEU A 43 16.36 3.18 -0.35
C LEU A 43 17.66 2.35 -0.29
N GLN A 44 17.98 1.61 -1.36
CA GLN A 44 19.22 0.85 -1.45
C GLN A 44 20.45 1.77 -1.44
N LYS A 45 20.38 2.91 -2.13
CA LYS A 45 21.48 3.89 -2.23
C LYS A 45 21.64 4.77 -0.99
N THR A 46 20.52 5.22 -0.40
CA THR A 46 20.55 6.19 0.71
C THR A 46 20.54 5.54 2.08
N HIS A 47 20.18 4.25 2.16
CA HIS A 47 19.98 3.53 3.42
C HIS A 47 18.88 4.11 4.31
N GLU A 48 17.94 4.86 3.73
CA GLU A 48 16.70 5.22 4.41
C GLU A 48 15.87 3.96 4.73
N GLN A 49 15.04 4.04 5.77
CA GLN A 49 14.24 2.89 6.22
C GLN A 49 13.04 2.61 5.31
N GLU A 50 12.39 3.67 4.83
CA GLU A 50 11.14 3.58 4.06
C GLU A 50 10.92 4.80 3.17
N ALA A 51 10.05 4.62 2.18
CA ALA A 51 9.57 5.65 1.28
C ALA A 51 8.04 5.57 1.18
N MET A 52 7.39 6.72 1.06
CA MET A 52 5.96 6.80 0.74
C MET A 52 5.82 7.19 -0.73
N VAL A 53 5.13 6.36 -1.51
CA VAL A 53 4.81 6.64 -2.90
C VAL A 53 3.33 6.99 -2.99
N ASP A 54 3.03 8.24 -3.30
CA ASP A 54 1.64 8.71 -3.45
C ASP A 54 0.94 8.01 -4.59
N VAL A 55 -0.28 7.53 -4.35
CA VAL A 55 -1.09 6.93 -5.40
C VAL A 55 -2.11 7.94 -5.89
N ASP A 56 -2.25 8.02 -7.20
CA ASP A 56 -3.31 8.81 -7.82
C ASP A 56 -4.64 8.07 -7.68
N MET A 57 -5.49 8.56 -6.78
CA MET A 57 -6.78 7.95 -6.48
C MET A 57 -7.82 8.17 -7.59
N ASP A 58 -7.58 9.08 -8.53
CA ASP A 58 -8.49 9.30 -9.66
C ASP A 58 -8.29 8.24 -10.75
N THR A 59 -7.09 7.65 -10.83
CA THR A 59 -6.71 6.63 -11.83
C THR A 59 -6.55 5.23 -11.24
N MET A 60 -6.39 5.11 -9.92
CA MET A 60 -6.27 3.82 -9.25
C MET A 60 -7.59 3.07 -9.22
N GLU A 61 -7.60 1.87 -9.79
CA GLU A 61 -8.65 0.89 -9.56
C GLU A 61 -8.43 0.23 -8.19
N LEU A 62 -9.22 0.62 -7.20
CA LEU A 62 -9.19 0.12 -5.83
C LEU A 62 -10.58 -0.39 -5.40
N ILE A 63 -10.64 -1.65 -4.98
CA ILE A 63 -11.85 -2.28 -4.46
C ILE A 63 -11.60 -2.67 -3.01
N MET A 64 -12.31 -2.00 -2.12
CA MET A 64 -12.28 -2.26 -0.68
C MET A 64 -13.46 -3.17 -0.26
N PRO A 65 -13.31 -3.94 0.82
CA PRO A 65 -14.44 -4.60 1.47
C PRO A 65 -15.53 -3.63 1.91
N GLU A 66 -16.75 -4.14 2.01
CA GLU A 66 -17.94 -3.37 2.40
C GLU A 66 -17.73 -2.65 3.75
N GLY A 67 -18.04 -1.36 3.81
CA GLY A 67 -17.90 -0.53 5.01
C GLY A 67 -16.49 0.05 5.25
N TYR A 68 -15.52 -0.20 4.36
CA TYR A 68 -14.15 0.34 4.46
C TYR A 68 -13.78 1.36 3.38
N SER A 69 -14.73 1.71 2.50
CA SER A 69 -14.61 2.72 1.44
C SER A 69 -15.50 3.94 1.74
N PRO A 70 -15.17 5.15 1.23
CA PRO A 70 -13.94 5.50 0.52
C PRO A 70 -12.76 5.74 1.46
N LEU A 71 -11.55 5.72 0.89
CA LEU A 71 -10.35 6.21 1.57
C LEU A 71 -10.19 7.71 1.32
N SER A 72 -9.67 8.46 2.29
CA SER A 72 -9.32 9.87 2.15
C SER A 72 -7.93 10.09 1.55
N ASP A 73 -7.04 9.11 1.68
CA ASP A 73 -5.72 9.06 1.07
C ASP A 73 -5.33 7.61 0.76
N CYS A 74 -4.37 7.43 -0.15
CA CYS A 74 -3.76 6.14 -0.45
C CYS A 74 -2.31 6.33 -0.88
N ARG A 75 -1.43 5.54 -0.28
CA ARG A 75 0.02 5.53 -0.53
C ARG A 75 0.51 4.10 -0.55
N MET A 76 1.58 3.85 -1.31
CA MET A 76 2.36 2.62 -1.17
C MET A 76 3.55 2.91 -0.28
N ARG A 77 3.62 2.25 0.89
CA ARG A 77 4.78 2.33 1.77
C ARG A 77 5.80 1.29 1.32
N VAL A 78 6.94 1.76 0.80
CA VAL A 78 8.05 0.93 0.31
C VAL A 78 9.12 0.84 1.39
N TYR A 79 9.65 -0.35 1.63
CA TYR A 79 10.78 -0.59 2.53
C TYR A 79 11.63 -1.76 2.05
N LEU A 80 12.86 -1.86 2.54
CA LEU A 80 13.74 -2.99 2.25
C LEU A 80 13.65 -4.02 3.36
N GLN A 81 13.50 -5.29 3.00
CA GLN A 81 13.66 -6.42 3.92
C GLN A 81 14.61 -7.43 3.32
N HIS A 82 15.70 -7.74 4.04
CA HIS A 82 16.77 -8.61 3.56
C HIS A 82 17.33 -8.19 2.18
N GLY A 83 17.39 -6.88 1.93
CA GLY A 83 17.89 -6.31 0.67
C GLY A 83 16.90 -6.32 -0.50
N ARG A 84 15.65 -6.75 -0.29
CA ARG A 84 14.60 -6.75 -1.34
C ARG A 84 13.52 -5.72 -1.01
N GLY A 85 13.09 -4.98 -2.03
CA GLY A 85 11.98 -4.04 -1.96
C GLY A 85 10.64 -4.73 -1.74
N GLN A 86 9.93 -4.26 -0.73
CA GLN A 86 8.55 -4.63 -0.45
C GLN A 86 7.71 -3.38 -0.35
N PHE A 87 6.43 -3.52 -0.66
CA PHE A 87 5.46 -2.47 -0.45
C PHE A 87 4.15 -3.00 0.12
N HIS A 88 3.39 -2.14 0.76
CA HIS A 88 1.98 -2.38 1.10
C HIS A 88 1.19 -1.11 0.90
N LEU A 89 -0.10 -1.28 0.63
CA LEU A 89 -1.05 -0.18 0.59
C LEU A 89 -1.23 0.36 2.01
N VAL A 90 -1.28 1.69 2.13
CA VAL A 90 -1.62 2.42 3.35
C VAL A 90 -2.58 3.55 2.98
N GLY A 91 -3.69 3.68 3.69
CA GLY A 91 -4.62 4.79 3.54
C GLY A 91 -5.50 4.96 4.77
N HIS A 92 -6.27 6.02 4.81
CA HIS A 92 -7.19 6.29 5.91
C HIS A 92 -8.63 6.25 5.42
N ARG A 93 -9.51 5.62 6.19
CA ARG A 93 -10.93 5.60 5.88
C ARG A 93 -11.52 7.01 6.02
N ALA A 94 -12.21 7.48 4.98
CA ALA A 94 -12.73 8.86 4.96
C ALA A 94 -13.79 9.13 6.04
N SER A 95 -14.53 8.11 6.48
CA SER A 95 -15.63 8.29 7.45
C SER A 95 -15.16 8.57 8.87
N ASP A 96 -13.99 8.06 9.28
CA ASP A 96 -13.53 8.14 10.67
C ASP A 96 -12.01 8.24 10.86
N GLY A 97 -11.24 8.31 9.77
CA GLY A 97 -9.79 8.41 9.82
C GLY A 97 -9.07 7.13 10.24
N SER A 98 -9.76 5.99 10.32
CA SER A 98 -9.12 4.70 10.66
C SER A 98 -8.01 4.39 9.66
N LEU A 99 -6.84 3.96 10.16
CA LEU A 99 -5.75 3.48 9.31
C LEU A 99 -6.13 2.14 8.69
N ILE A 100 -5.97 2.02 7.38
CA ILE A 100 -6.16 0.82 6.60
C ILE A 100 -4.84 0.49 5.91
N TYR A 101 -4.43 -0.78 5.96
CA TYR A 101 -3.23 -1.23 5.26
C TYR A 101 -3.33 -2.69 4.80
N SER A 102 -2.56 -3.05 3.78
CA SER A 102 -2.47 -4.44 3.29
C SER A 102 -1.28 -5.20 3.87
N ASN A 103 -1.25 -6.52 3.70
CA ASN A 103 0.00 -7.28 3.79
C ASN A 103 1.00 -6.81 2.72
N ALA A 104 2.29 -7.12 2.94
CA ALA A 104 3.36 -6.71 2.05
C ALA A 104 3.50 -7.62 0.82
N VAL A 105 3.87 -7.00 -0.30
CA VAL A 105 4.16 -7.65 -1.58
C VAL A 105 5.57 -7.28 -2.00
N LEU A 106 6.29 -8.22 -2.60
CA LEU A 106 7.61 -7.94 -3.17
C LEU A 106 7.46 -7.17 -4.49
N ILE A 107 8.28 -6.13 -4.68
CA ILE A 107 8.23 -5.32 -5.91
C ILE A 107 8.59 -6.20 -7.12
N ASP A 108 9.58 -7.07 -6.98
CA ASP A 108 10.03 -8.00 -8.03
C ASP A 108 9.02 -9.10 -8.42
N GLN A 109 7.86 -9.19 -7.75
CA GLN A 109 6.76 -10.08 -8.14
C GLN A 109 5.75 -9.42 -9.09
N LEU A 110 5.89 -8.12 -9.34
CA LEU A 110 5.02 -7.39 -10.26
C LEU A 110 5.37 -7.73 -11.72
N LEU A 111 4.32 -7.87 -12.54
CA LEU A 111 4.33 -8.13 -13.99
C LEU A 111 4.19 -6.85 -14.84
#